data_AF-A0A060BUY2-F1
#
_entry.id   AF-A0A060BUY2-F1
#
_cell.length_a   1.000
_cell.length_b   1.000
_cell.length_c   1.000
_cell.angle_alpha   90.00
_cell.angle_beta   90.00
_cell.angle_gamma   90.00
#
_symmetry.space_group_name_H-M   'P 1'
#
loop_
_entity.id
_entity.type
_entity.pdbx_description
1 polymer ?
#
loop_
_entity_poly.entity_id
_entity_poly.type
_entity_poly.pdbx_seq_one_letter_code
_entity_poly.pdbx_strand_id
1 'polypeptide(L)'
;MPVVSDNSYKPKVSILVTSKDEPAHVVIHCIASLAKLEYPNYEVIVINSNSTDRQNYEQIARYVQLLPDNFRFVHLDRVHGFKAGALNYLNRHCISADSVVEAVVDCDYIVSPDFLNHTVGYFKDERVGLVQAPQDYSHIDAHNVGLYYEYRSFFSMVMHQAQRLGLVSFTGT
;
A
#
# COMPACT_ATOMS: atom_id res chain seq x y z
N MET A 1 -22.12 -12.99 -10.43
CA MET A 1 -22.11 -11.89 -11.42
C MET A 1 -20.80 -11.13 -11.24
N PRO A 2 -20.13 -10.67 -12.30
CA PRO A 2 -18.90 -9.90 -12.16
C PRO A 2 -19.19 -8.60 -11.39
N VAL A 3 -18.33 -8.27 -10.42
CA VAL A 3 -18.36 -6.97 -9.74
C VAL A 3 -17.89 -5.92 -10.73
N VAL A 4 -18.61 -4.81 -10.83
CA VAL A 4 -18.28 -3.68 -11.72
C VAL A 4 -17.78 -2.52 -10.86
N SER A 5 -16.65 -1.92 -11.24
CA SER A 5 -16.13 -0.74 -10.56
C SER A 5 -17.02 0.48 -10.85
N ASP A 6 -17.33 1.25 -9.81
CA ASP A 6 -17.99 2.55 -9.94
C ASP A 6 -16.98 3.68 -9.68
N ASN A 7 -16.54 4.36 -10.74
CA ASN A 7 -15.58 5.46 -10.63
C ASN A 7 -16.16 6.72 -9.98
N SER A 8 -17.47 6.84 -9.80
CA SER A 8 -18.09 7.93 -9.05
C SER A 8 -18.01 7.73 -7.53
N TYR A 9 -17.81 6.48 -7.09
CA TYR A 9 -17.61 6.14 -5.68
C TYR A 9 -16.21 6.54 -5.23
N LYS A 10 -16.10 7.68 -4.55
CA LYS A 10 -14.85 8.28 -4.06
C LYS A 10 -14.79 8.43 -2.54
N PRO A 11 -14.95 7.34 -1.75
CA PRO A 11 -14.84 7.43 -0.30
C PRO A 11 -13.40 7.74 0.14
N LYS A 12 -13.22 8.05 1.42
CA LYS A 12 -11.89 8.28 1.99
C LYS A 12 -11.09 6.98 2.07
N VAL A 13 -9.82 7.06 1.68
CA VAL A 13 -8.86 5.95 1.73
C VAL A 13 -7.73 6.28 2.70
N SER A 14 -7.45 5.38 3.66
CA SER A 14 -6.22 5.42 4.45
C SER A 14 -5.17 4.52 3.82
N ILE A 15 -4.09 5.11 3.30
CA ILE A 15 -2.97 4.37 2.74
C ILE A 15 -1.92 4.16 3.84
N LEU A 16 -1.63 2.91 4.16
CA LEU A 16 -0.74 2.50 5.23
C LEU A 16 0.57 1.98 4.63
N VAL A 17 1.66 2.68 4.91
CA VAL A 17 3.00 2.31 4.44
C VAL A 17 3.84 1.85 5.62
N THR A 18 4.30 0.61 5.62
CA THR A 18 5.14 0.07 6.69
C THR A 18 6.61 0.03 6.29
N SER A 19 7.49 0.49 7.17
CA SER A 19 8.95 0.37 7.06
C SER A 19 9.56 -0.09 8.37
N LYS A 20 10.77 -0.64 8.30
CA LYS A 20 11.65 -0.94 9.42
C LYS A 20 13.04 -0.37 9.15
N ASP A 21 13.83 -1.06 8.33
CA ASP A 21 15.24 -0.73 8.07
C ASP A 21 15.52 -0.53 6.59
N GLU A 22 14.48 -0.38 5.75
CA GLU A 22 14.65 -0.05 4.34
C GLU A 22 15.36 1.31 4.21
N PRO A 23 16.28 1.45 3.24
CA PRO A 23 16.98 2.71 3.03
C PRO A 23 16.00 3.87 2.83
N ALA A 24 16.23 5.00 3.50
CA ALA A 24 15.31 6.13 3.47
C ALA A 24 14.92 6.58 2.05
N HIS A 25 15.85 6.54 1.10
CA HIS A 25 15.57 6.91 -0.29
C HIS A 25 14.54 5.98 -0.98
N VAL A 26 14.51 4.69 -0.65
CA VAL A 26 13.52 3.74 -1.17
C VAL A 26 12.14 4.10 -0.64
N VAL A 27 12.02 4.29 0.68
CA VAL A 27 10.76 4.67 1.32
C VAL A 27 10.26 6.02 0.81
N ILE A 28 11.17 7.00 0.65
CA ILE A 28 10.85 8.32 0.11
C ILE A 28 10.34 8.22 -1.34
N HIS A 29 10.90 7.33 -2.17
CA HIS A 29 10.38 7.12 -3.53
C HIS A 29 8.95 6.56 -3.53
N CYS A 30 8.64 5.62 -2.64
CA CYS A 30 7.27 5.13 -2.44
C CYS A 30 6.33 6.27 -2.05
N ILE A 31 6.67 7.04 -1.01
CA ILE A 31 5.87 8.19 -0.54
C ILE A 31 5.69 9.22 -1.66
N ALA A 32 6.73 9.52 -2.43
CA ALA A 32 6.68 10.46 -3.55
C ALA A 32 5.74 9.99 -4.67
N SER A 33 5.56 8.68 -4.85
CA SER A 33 4.56 8.15 -5.80
C SER A 33 3.13 8.33 -5.27
N LEU A 34 2.92 8.13 -3.97
CA LEU A 34 1.63 8.34 -3.31
C LEU A 34 1.19 9.80 -3.33
N ALA A 35 2.13 10.74 -3.21
CA ALA A 35 1.88 12.18 -3.35
C ALA A 35 1.39 12.61 -4.73
N LYS A 36 1.50 11.73 -5.75
CA LYS A 36 1.05 11.99 -7.12
C LYS A 36 -0.29 11.34 -7.45
N LEU A 37 -0.97 10.73 -6.47
CA LEU A 37 -2.25 10.08 -6.70
C LEU A 37 -3.31 11.08 -7.18
N GLU A 38 -4.00 10.72 -8.25
CA GLU A 38 -5.11 11.45 -8.85
C GLU A 38 -6.43 11.04 -8.18
N TYR A 39 -6.47 11.09 -6.85
CA TYR A 39 -7.63 10.70 -6.05
C TYR A 39 -7.93 11.79 -5.02
N PRO A 40 -9.19 12.22 -4.88
CA PRO A 40 -9.50 13.44 -4.12
C PRO A 40 -9.51 13.26 -2.60
N ASN A 41 -9.71 12.04 -2.10
CA ASN A 41 -10.01 11.81 -0.68
C ASN A 41 -9.15 10.69 -0.10
N TYR A 42 -7.89 10.98 0.20
CA TYR A 42 -6.98 10.01 0.81
C TYR A 42 -6.05 10.65 1.83
N GLU A 43 -5.57 9.82 2.75
CA GLU A 43 -4.44 10.11 3.63
C GLU A 43 -3.37 9.04 3.49
N VAL A 44 -2.14 9.38 3.82
CA VAL A 44 -1.00 8.46 3.83
C VAL A 44 -0.37 8.47 5.21
N ILE A 45 -0.28 7.29 5.81
CA ILE A 45 0.33 7.11 7.12
C ILE A 45 1.51 6.16 6.98
N VAL A 46 2.70 6.71 7.13
CA VAL A 46 3.96 5.98 7.09
C VAL A 46 4.32 5.60 8.51
N ILE A 47 4.47 4.30 8.78
CA ILE A 47 4.96 3.79 10.06
C ILE A 47 6.35 3.19 9.91
N ASN A 48 7.29 3.70 10.70
CA ASN A 48 8.53 2.99 10.99
C ASN A 48 8.37 2.24 12.32
N SER A 49 8.78 0.98 12.37
CA SER A 49 8.68 0.20 13.59
C SER A 49 9.84 -0.75 13.79
N ASN A 50 10.20 -1.00 15.05
CA ASN A 50 11.26 -1.94 15.44
C ASN A 50 12.66 -1.62 14.84
N SER A 51 12.89 -0.41 14.36
CA SER A 51 14.19 0.04 13.85
C SER A 51 15.03 0.65 14.97
N THR A 52 16.35 0.41 14.92
CA THR A 52 17.34 1.12 15.75
C THR A 52 18.09 2.20 14.98
N ASP A 53 17.88 2.31 13.66
CA ASP A 53 18.55 3.30 12.82
C ASP A 53 17.78 4.62 12.81
N ARG A 54 18.05 5.41 13.86
CA ARG A 54 17.44 6.74 14.04
C ARG A 54 17.74 7.70 12.91
N GLN A 55 18.95 7.65 12.35
CA GLN A 55 19.31 8.56 11.28
C GLN A 55 18.49 8.25 10.02
N ASN A 56 18.25 6.98 9.73
CA ASN A 56 17.45 6.55 8.59
C ASN A 56 15.97 6.97 8.72
N TYR A 57 15.29 6.61 9.82
CA TYR A 57 13.86 6.92 9.92
C TYR A 57 13.58 8.41 10.14
N GLU A 58 14.51 9.19 10.73
CA GLU A 58 14.36 10.64 10.82
C GLU A 58 14.42 11.33 9.45
N GLN A 59 15.17 10.78 8.47
CA GLN A 59 15.16 11.31 7.10
C GLN A 59 13.78 11.14 6.46
N ILE A 60 13.16 9.97 6.66
CA ILE A 60 11.80 9.68 6.19
C ILE A 60 10.81 10.65 6.85
N ALA A 61 10.89 10.82 8.18
CA ALA A 61 10.03 11.73 8.93
C ALA A 61 10.13 13.18 8.43
N ARG A 62 11.36 13.67 8.18
CA ARG A 62 11.60 15.02 7.64
C ARG A 62 11.02 15.18 6.24
N TYR A 63 11.12 14.16 5.39
CA TYR A 63 10.50 14.21 4.06
C TYR A 63 8.98 14.31 4.16
N VAL A 64 8.35 13.50 5.02
CA VAL A 64 6.89 13.54 5.24
C VAL A 64 6.42 14.91 5.74
N GLN A 65 7.21 15.60 6.59
CA GLN A 65 6.90 16.95 7.07
C GLN A 65 6.87 18.03 5.97
N LEU A 66 7.44 17.76 4.79
CA LEU A 66 7.40 18.67 3.64
C LEU A 66 6.15 18.47 2.76
N LEU A 67 5.35 17.44 3.03
CA LEU A 67 4.16 17.09 2.27
C LEU A 67 2.90 17.71 2.90
N PRO A 68 1.75 17.73 2.20
CA PRO A 68 0.51 18.25 2.75
C PRO A 68 0.04 17.49 3.99
N ASP A 69 -0.86 18.09 4.77
CA ASP A 69 -1.30 17.60 6.08
C ASP A 69 -1.94 16.19 6.08
N ASN A 70 -2.34 15.68 4.91
CA ASN A 70 -2.84 14.32 4.76
C ASN A 70 -1.72 13.26 4.71
N PHE A 71 -0.45 13.65 4.84
CA PHE A 71 0.70 12.77 5.01
C PHE A 71 1.21 12.81 6.45
N ARG A 72 1.33 11.64 7.08
CA ARG A 72 1.72 11.51 8.50
C ARG A 72 2.78 10.44 8.67
N PHE A 73 3.69 10.68 9.62
CA PHE A 73 4.75 9.74 9.99
C PHE A 73 4.58 9.32 11.45
N VAL A 74 4.73 8.03 11.72
CA VAL A 74 4.68 7.42 13.05
C VAL A 74 5.92 6.55 13.23
N HIS A 75 6.62 6.70 14.36
CA HIS A 75 7.69 5.79 14.75
C HIS A 75 7.33 5.05 16.03
N LEU A 76 7.56 3.73 16.06
CA LEU A 76 7.39 2.89 17.25
C LEU A 76 8.64 2.06 17.50
N ASP A 77 9.28 2.26 18.66
CA ASP A 77 10.50 1.54 19.02
C ASP A 77 10.31 0.02 19.09
N ARG A 78 9.13 -0.42 19.56
CA ARG A 78 8.81 -1.85 19.71
C ARG A 78 7.35 -2.14 19.38
N VAL A 79 7.15 -3.07 18.47
CA VAL A 79 5.84 -3.55 18.02
C VAL A 79 5.86 -5.07 17.91
N HIS A 80 5.01 -5.73 18.70
CA HIS A 80 4.78 -7.17 18.60
C HIS A 80 3.99 -7.51 17.33
N GLY A 81 4.34 -8.62 16.68
CA GLY A 81 3.69 -9.03 15.43
C GLY A 81 4.20 -8.30 14.18
N PHE A 82 5.31 -7.55 14.29
CA PHE A 82 6.01 -6.90 13.17
C PHE A 82 5.04 -6.08 12.29
N LYS A 83 5.04 -6.29 10.97
CA LYS A 83 4.19 -5.58 10.01
C LYS A 83 2.71 -5.62 10.40
N ALA A 84 2.17 -6.80 10.73
CA ALA A 84 0.77 -6.93 11.13
C ALA A 84 0.47 -6.17 12.44
N GLY A 85 1.42 -6.17 13.38
CA GLY A 85 1.31 -5.36 14.60
C GLY A 85 1.28 -3.86 14.34
N ALA A 86 2.13 -3.40 13.42
CA ALA A 86 2.23 -2.00 13.03
C ALA A 86 0.94 -1.53 12.34
N LEU A 87 0.43 -2.31 11.39
CA LEU A 87 -0.86 -2.06 10.73
C LEU A 87 -2.02 -2.02 11.74
N ASN A 88 -2.07 -2.98 12.66
CA ASN A 88 -3.06 -3.01 13.73
C ASN A 88 -2.98 -1.79 14.66
N TYR A 89 -1.78 -1.27 14.92
CA TYR A 89 -1.62 -0.03 15.66
C TYR A 89 -2.18 1.17 14.89
N LEU A 90 -1.86 1.29 13.61
CA LEU A 90 -2.37 2.38 12.77
C LEU A 90 -3.89 2.37 12.69
N ASN A 91 -4.50 1.21 12.45
CA ASN A 91 -5.95 1.04 12.37
C ASN A 91 -6.66 1.48 13.67
N ARG A 92 -6.07 1.22 14.85
CA ARG A 92 -6.68 1.59 16.14
C ARG A 92 -6.47 3.04 16.56
N HIS A 93 -5.38 3.68 16.10
CA HIS A 93 -4.91 4.91 16.73
C HIS A 93 -4.61 6.06 15.75
N CYS A 94 -4.52 5.79 14.45
CA CYS A 94 -3.98 6.76 13.51
C CYS A 94 -4.89 7.05 12.32
N ILE A 95 -5.59 6.04 11.77
CA ILE A 95 -6.49 6.24 10.63
C ILE A 95 -7.64 7.18 10.99
N SER A 96 -8.11 7.94 10.03
CA SER A 96 -9.27 8.82 10.23
C SER A 96 -10.55 7.99 10.44
N ALA A 97 -11.41 8.46 11.34
CA ALA A 97 -12.67 7.79 11.67
C ALA A 97 -13.67 7.72 10.49
N ASP A 98 -13.50 8.58 9.48
CA ASP A 98 -14.28 8.61 8.24
C ASP A 98 -13.65 7.80 7.09
N SER A 99 -12.52 7.12 7.34
CA SER A 99 -11.91 6.20 6.37
C SER A 99 -12.83 5.00 6.12
N VAL A 100 -13.07 4.70 4.84
CA VAL A 100 -13.92 3.57 4.43
C VAL A 100 -13.09 2.42 3.87
N VAL A 101 -11.96 2.74 3.23
CA VAL A 101 -11.05 1.77 2.62
C VAL A 101 -9.65 1.93 3.19
N GLU A 102 -9.00 0.81 3.47
CA GLU A 102 -7.59 0.76 3.83
C GLU A 102 -6.81 0.18 2.65
N ALA A 103 -5.77 0.89 2.21
CA ALA A 103 -4.82 0.40 1.23
C ALA A 103 -3.48 0.15 1.95
N VAL A 104 -2.96 -1.07 1.89
CA VAL A 104 -1.64 -1.39 2.44
C VAL A 104 -0.64 -1.32 1.31
N VAL A 105 0.41 -0.51 1.44
CA VAL A 105 1.46 -0.40 0.43
C VAL A 105 2.82 -0.70 1.06
N ASP A 106 3.52 -1.70 0.54
CA ASP A 106 4.91 -1.95 0.93
C ASP A 106 5.82 -0.80 0.50
N CYS A 107 6.77 -0.43 1.38
CA CYS A 107 7.53 0.81 1.23
C CYS A 107 8.56 0.82 0.08
N ASP A 108 8.72 -0.31 -0.62
CA ASP A 108 9.52 -0.47 -1.83
C ASP A 108 8.69 -0.49 -3.12
N TYR A 109 7.35 -0.39 -3.02
CA TYR A 109 6.47 -0.27 -4.18
C TYR A 109 6.28 1.18 -4.62
N ILE A 110 6.16 1.34 -5.94
CA ILE A 110 5.81 2.60 -6.61
C ILE A 110 4.44 2.39 -7.24
N VAL A 111 3.47 3.22 -6.87
CA VAL A 111 2.13 3.14 -7.43
C VAL A 111 1.96 4.09 -8.62
N SER A 112 1.05 3.73 -9.52
CA SER A 112 0.61 4.63 -10.58
C SER A 112 -0.32 5.74 -10.04
N PRO A 113 -0.34 6.93 -10.64
CA PRO A 113 -1.24 8.03 -10.21
C PRO A 113 -2.72 7.64 -10.14
N ASP A 114 -3.15 6.71 -10.99
CA ASP A 114 -4.53 6.23 -11.12
C ASP A 114 -4.84 5.00 -10.24
N PHE A 115 -3.91 4.55 -9.41
CA PHE A 115 -4.02 3.33 -8.58
C PHE A 115 -5.36 3.24 -7.81
N LEU A 116 -5.72 4.30 -7.07
CA LEU A 116 -6.98 4.33 -6.31
C LEU A 116 -8.21 4.42 -7.22
N ASN A 117 -8.10 5.09 -8.38
CA ASN A 117 -9.20 5.16 -9.35
C ASN A 117 -9.52 3.79 -9.94
N HIS A 118 -8.52 2.92 -10.08
CA HIS A 118 -8.68 1.56 -10.60
C HIS A 118 -9.13 0.53 -9.56
N THR A 119 -9.01 0.82 -8.27
CA THR A 119 -9.24 -0.16 -7.20
C THR A 119 -10.42 0.16 -6.30
N VAL A 120 -10.61 1.42 -5.92
CA VAL A 120 -11.58 1.79 -4.87
C VAL A 120 -13.04 1.62 -5.32
N GLY A 121 -13.34 1.85 -6.60
CA GLY A 121 -14.71 1.80 -7.12
C GLY A 121 -15.40 0.43 -6.97
N TYR A 122 -14.64 -0.65 -6.81
CA TYR A 122 -15.22 -1.99 -6.57
C TYR A 122 -15.86 -2.12 -5.19
N PHE A 123 -15.39 -1.38 -4.17
CA PHE A 123 -15.96 -1.40 -2.82
C PHE A 123 -17.36 -0.76 -2.74
N LYS A 124 -17.87 -0.21 -3.83
CA LYS A 124 -19.28 0.22 -3.91
C LYS A 124 -20.26 -0.95 -3.72
N ASP A 125 -19.84 -2.15 -4.12
CA ASP A 125 -20.54 -3.39 -3.82
C ASP A 125 -20.14 -3.88 -2.43
N GLU A 126 -21.07 -3.84 -1.47
CA GLU A 126 -20.84 -4.21 -0.06
C GLU A 126 -20.38 -5.67 0.13
N ARG A 127 -20.48 -6.52 -0.90
CA ARG A 127 -19.96 -7.90 -0.87
C ARG A 127 -18.46 -7.97 -1.08
N VAL A 128 -17.81 -6.89 -1.51
CA VAL A 128 -16.38 -6.84 -1.78
C VAL A 128 -15.63 -6.51 -0.49
N GLY A 129 -14.95 -7.50 0.06
CA GLY A 129 -14.07 -7.32 1.23
C GLY A 129 -12.60 -7.03 0.88
N LEU A 130 -12.18 -7.31 -0.36
CA LEU A 130 -10.79 -7.18 -0.79
C LEU A 130 -10.70 -6.89 -2.29
N VAL A 131 -9.80 -5.99 -2.66
CA VAL A 131 -9.33 -5.77 -4.03
C VAL A 131 -7.82 -5.91 -4.01
N GLN A 132 -7.30 -6.93 -4.70
CA GLN A 132 -5.86 -7.18 -4.80
C GLN A 132 -5.34 -6.66 -6.14
N ALA A 133 -4.39 -5.72 -6.10
CA ALA A 133 -3.64 -5.30 -7.27
C ALA A 133 -2.52 -6.31 -7.59
N PRO A 134 -2.12 -6.49 -8.86
CA PRO A 134 -0.96 -7.29 -9.20
C PRO A 134 0.33 -6.63 -8.69
N GLN A 135 1.29 -7.44 -8.24
CA GLN A 135 2.64 -6.98 -7.93
C GLN A 135 3.51 -7.16 -9.18
N ASP A 136 4.25 -6.12 -9.54
CA ASP A 136 5.20 -6.14 -10.67
C ASP A 136 6.56 -5.62 -10.21
N TYR A 137 7.62 -6.16 -10.79
CA TYR A 137 8.99 -5.96 -10.30
C TYR A 137 9.87 -5.31 -11.38
N SER A 138 10.72 -4.37 -10.96
CA SER A 138 11.71 -3.71 -11.81
C SER A 138 13.11 -4.32 -11.63
N HIS A 139 14.12 -3.74 -12.29
CA HIS A 139 15.52 -4.18 -12.22
C HIS A 139 15.73 -5.66 -12.65
N ILE A 140 15.06 -6.05 -13.73
CA ILE A 140 15.13 -7.40 -14.30
C ILE A 140 16.39 -7.51 -15.16
N ASP A 141 17.17 -8.56 -14.95
CA ASP A 141 18.38 -8.87 -15.70
C ASP A 141 18.44 -10.37 -16.05
N ALA A 142 19.54 -10.78 -16.69
CA ALA A 142 19.72 -12.16 -17.12
C ALA A 142 19.74 -13.19 -15.98
N HIS A 143 20.00 -12.76 -14.73
CA HIS A 143 20.08 -13.64 -13.57
C HIS A 143 18.71 -13.88 -12.91
N ASN A 144 17.80 -12.91 -12.99
CA ASN A 144 16.50 -12.97 -12.30
C ASN A 144 15.27 -13.03 -13.24
N VAL A 145 15.45 -12.91 -14.56
CA VAL A 145 14.34 -12.89 -15.53
C VAL A 145 13.40 -14.10 -15.45
N GLY A 146 13.92 -15.28 -15.09
CA GLY A 146 13.08 -16.46 -14.87
C GLY A 146 12.08 -16.28 -13.72
N LEU A 147 12.56 -15.77 -12.58
CA LEU A 147 11.72 -15.48 -11.40
C LEU A 147 10.71 -14.37 -11.69
N TYR A 148 11.11 -13.36 -12.47
CA TYR A 148 10.20 -12.31 -12.91
C TYR A 148 8.98 -12.89 -13.65
N TYR A 149 9.21 -13.78 -14.63
CA TYR A 149 8.12 -14.40 -15.37
C TYR A 149 7.28 -15.34 -14.50
N GLU A 150 7.89 -16.03 -13.54
CA GLU A 150 7.17 -16.86 -12.57
C GLU A 150 6.20 -16.01 -11.74
N TYR A 151 6.66 -14.92 -11.12
CA TYR A 151 5.80 -14.03 -10.33
C TYR A 151 4.72 -13.36 -11.19
N ARG A 152 5.09 -12.89 -12.39
CA ARG A 152 4.13 -12.31 -13.32
C ARG A 152 3.05 -13.33 -13.73
N SER A 153 3.42 -14.60 -13.91
CA SER A 153 2.47 -15.66 -14.27
C SER A 153 1.41 -15.88 -13.17
N PHE A 154 1.81 -15.78 -11.90
CA PHE A 154 0.91 -15.89 -10.77
C PHE A 154 -0.17 -14.80 -10.79
N PHE A 155 0.20 -13.53 -10.94
CA PHE A 155 -0.78 -12.44 -10.97
C PHE A 155 -1.59 -12.40 -12.26
N SER A 156 -0.97 -12.64 -13.42
CA SER A 156 -1.66 -12.56 -14.72
C SER A 156 -2.56 -13.75 -15.04
N MET A 157 -2.32 -14.93 -14.44
CA MET A 157 -3.12 -16.12 -14.70
C MET A 157 -3.78 -16.67 -13.44
N VAL A 158 -3.01 -17.01 -12.41
CA VAL A 158 -3.53 -17.71 -11.22
C VAL A 158 -4.53 -16.82 -10.47
N MET A 159 -4.17 -15.57 -10.17
CA MET A 159 -5.04 -14.65 -9.44
C MET A 159 -6.29 -14.25 -10.25
N HIS A 160 -6.17 -14.14 -11.58
CA HIS A 160 -7.33 -13.94 -12.44
C HIS A 160 -8.32 -15.12 -12.41
N GLN A 161 -7.83 -16.37 -12.33
CA GLN A 161 -8.71 -17.52 -12.14
C GLN A 161 -9.29 -17.58 -10.72
N ALA A 162 -8.48 -17.29 -9.70
CA ALA A 162 -8.93 -17.20 -8.32
C ALA A 162 -10.10 -16.21 -8.16
N GLN A 163 -10.03 -15.05 -8.84
CA GLN A 163 -11.11 -14.06 -8.86
C GLN A 163 -12.43 -14.62 -9.40
N ARG A 164 -12.38 -15.48 -10.43
CA ARG A 164 -13.60 -16.10 -10.99
C ARG A 164 -14.27 -17.05 -10.00
N LEU A 165 -13.51 -17.59 -9.05
CA LEU A 165 -13.96 -18.51 -8.03
C LEU A 165 -14.19 -17.83 -6.67
N GLY A 166 -13.93 -16.53 -6.55
CA GLY A 166 -14.01 -15.81 -5.27
C GLY A 166 -12.92 -16.22 -4.26
N LEU A 167 -11.75 -16.64 -4.75
CA LEU A 167 -10.63 -17.18 -3.95
C LEU A 167 -9.40 -16.26 -3.93
N VAL A 168 -9.58 -14.96 -4.23
CA VAL A 168 -8.48 -13.98 -4.17
C VAL A 168 -8.00 -13.85 -2.73
N SER A 169 -6.73 -14.15 -2.51
CA SER A 169 -6.04 -13.94 -1.24
C SER A 169 -5.31 -12.61 -1.21
N PHE A 170 -5.17 -12.02 -0.02
CA PHE A 170 -4.32 -10.86 0.19
C PHE A 170 -2.84 -11.25 0.11
N THR A 171 -2.04 -10.51 -0.65
CA THR A 171 -0.61 -10.80 -0.89
C THR A 171 0.34 -9.83 -0.17
N GLY A 172 -0.17 -9.04 0.77
CA GLY A 172 0.65 -8.22 1.67
C GLY A 172 0.79 -6.75 1.27
N THR A 173 0.43 -6.38 0.04
CA THR A 173 0.40 -5.00 -0.49
C THR A 173 -0.72 -4.83 -1.49
#